data_AF-A0A6J6HBJ2-F1
#
_entry.id   AF-A0A6J6HBJ2-F1
#
_cell.length_a   1.000
_cell.length_b   1.000
_cell.length_c   1.000
_cell.angle_alpha   90.00
_cell.angle_beta   90.00
_cell.angle_gamma   90.00
#
_symmetry.space_group_name_H-M   'P 1'
#
loop_
_entity.id
_entity.type
_entity.pdbx_description
1 polymer ?
#
loop_
_entity_poly.entity_id
_entity_poly.type
_entity_poly.pdbx_seq_one_letter_code
_entity_poly.pdbx_strand_id
1 'polypeptide(L)'
;MTSFGSVGGALATARFRQVTMGWYAAMIAICGVACIGMGFAPNFYSACVVALPLGFGGTALVASMTGISQSKVGPEMRSRIMALQSVAFLGSTPIGGPITGWIGDHISIRWSIAYGGVLALGVLPFLKKAK
;
A
#
# COMPACT_ATOMS: atom_id res chain seq x y z
N MET A 1 -8.96 12.94 6.55
CA MET A 1 -9.73 12.25 5.47
C MET A 1 -9.22 10.83 5.23
N THR A 2 -7.91 10.62 5.18
CA THR A 2 -7.30 9.28 5.12
C THR A 2 -7.86 8.32 6.16
N SER A 3 -8.09 8.77 7.41
CA SER A 3 -8.69 7.94 8.47
C SER A 3 -10.06 7.36 8.12
N PHE A 4 -10.92 8.10 7.41
CA PHE A 4 -12.22 7.59 6.96
C PHE A 4 -12.06 6.50 5.89
N GLY A 5 -11.16 6.72 4.92
CA GLY A 5 -10.80 5.71 3.92
C GLY A 5 -10.20 4.46 4.57
N SER A 6 -9.31 4.66 5.54
CA SER A 6 -8.65 3.60 6.30
C SER A 6 -9.61 2.70 7.06
N VAL A 7 -10.62 3.27 7.73
CA VAL A 7 -11.67 2.52 8.41
C VAL A 7 -12.48 1.71 7.41
N GLY A 8 -12.85 2.30 6.26
CA GLY A 8 -13.53 1.60 5.18
C GLY A 8 -12.72 0.42 4.62
N GLY A 9 -11.42 0.61 4.41
CA GLY A 9 -10.51 -0.44 3.90
C GLY A 9 -10.32 -1.59 4.89
N ALA A 10 -10.23 -1.27 6.19
CA ALA A 10 -10.14 -2.26 7.25
C ALA A 10 -11.42 -3.10 7.36
N LEU A 11 -12.60 -2.46 7.37
CA LEU A 11 -13.90 -3.15 7.39
C LEU A 11 -14.12 -4.00 6.14
N ALA A 12 -13.79 -3.45 4.96
CA ALA A 12 -13.90 -4.18 3.71
C ALA A 12 -13.01 -5.42 3.68
N THR A 13 -11.85 -5.38 4.33
CA THR A 13 -10.95 -6.54 4.43
C THR A 13 -11.41 -7.52 5.50
N ALA A 14 -11.95 -7.03 6.63
CA ALA A 14 -12.46 -7.86 7.73
C ALA A 14 -13.62 -8.77 7.33
N ARG A 15 -14.36 -8.44 6.26
CA ARG A 15 -15.45 -9.26 5.75
C ARG A 15 -14.98 -10.58 5.10
N PHE A 16 -13.70 -10.69 4.73
CA PHE A 16 -13.19 -11.86 4.03
C PHE A 16 -12.69 -12.93 5.00
N ARG A 17 -13.27 -14.14 4.91
CA ARG A 17 -12.86 -15.30 5.72
C ARG A 17 -11.51 -15.89 5.28
N GLN A 18 -11.15 -15.73 4.00
CA GLN A 18 -9.83 -15.98 3.46
C GLN A 18 -9.49 -14.87 2.47
N VAL A 19 -8.40 -14.14 2.70
CA VAL A 19 -7.98 -13.08 1.80
C VAL A 19 -7.29 -13.68 0.58
N THR A 20 -7.83 -13.42 -0.60
CA THR A 20 -7.28 -13.92 -1.86
C THR A 20 -6.18 -13.01 -2.40
N MET A 21 -5.18 -13.58 -3.08
CA MET A 21 -4.12 -12.83 -3.79
C MET A 21 -4.69 -11.81 -4.79
N GLY A 22 -5.87 -12.08 -5.37
CA GLY A 22 -6.57 -11.17 -6.27
C GLY A 22 -7.09 -9.90 -5.59
N TRP A 23 -7.56 -9.99 -4.35
CA TRP A 23 -7.96 -8.82 -3.56
C TRP A 23 -6.75 -7.96 -3.21
N TYR A 24 -5.65 -8.59 -2.81
CA TYR A 24 -4.38 -7.91 -2.55
C TYR A 24 -3.87 -7.14 -3.77
N ALA A 25 -3.90 -7.76 -4.97
CA ALA A 25 -3.53 -7.10 -6.22
C ALA A 25 -4.45 -5.92 -6.56
N ALA A 26 -5.77 -6.04 -6.34
CA ALA A 26 -6.70 -4.94 -6.57
C ALA A 26 -6.41 -3.75 -5.64
N MET A 27 -6.10 -3.99 -4.36
CA MET A 27 -5.76 -2.93 -3.42
C MET A 27 -4.44 -2.24 -3.76
N ILE A 28 -3.45 -2.98 -4.26
CA ILE A 28 -2.19 -2.41 -4.79
C ILE A 28 -2.48 -1.49 -5.97
N ALA A 29 -3.36 -1.90 -6.90
CA ALA A 29 -3.71 -1.09 -8.06
C ALA A 29 -4.41 0.22 -7.63
N ILE A 30 -5.38 0.14 -6.73
CA ILE A 30 -6.10 1.31 -6.19
C ILE A 30 -5.12 2.25 -5.48
N CYS A 31 -4.25 1.71 -4.63
CA CYS A 31 -3.25 2.49 -3.90
C CYS A 31 -2.26 3.17 -4.87
N GLY A 32 -1.77 2.44 -5.88
CA GLY A 32 -0.83 2.96 -6.88
C GLY A 32 -1.42 4.09 -7.73
N VAL A 33 -2.65 3.93 -8.22
CA VAL A 33 -3.37 4.97 -8.96
C VAL A 33 -3.64 6.19 -8.07
N ALA A 34 -4.03 5.97 -6.82
CA ALA A 34 -4.28 7.06 -5.87
C ALA A 34 -2.99 7.83 -5.54
N CYS A 35 -1.84 7.18 -5.38
CA CYS A 35 -0.55 7.84 -5.18
C CYS A 35 -0.16 8.73 -6.37
N ILE A 36 -0.35 8.25 -7.61
CA ILE A 36 -0.10 9.06 -8.82
C ILE A 36 -1.07 10.25 -8.85
N GLY A 37 -2.35 10.02 -8.60
CA GLY A 37 -3.36 11.08 -8.54
C GLY A 37 -3.05 12.14 -7.48
N MET A 38 -2.45 11.73 -6.35
CA MET A 38 -2.08 12.65 -5.27
C MET A 38 -0.88 13.53 -5.65
N GLY A 39 0.11 13.01 -6.40
CA GLY A 39 1.24 13.80 -6.89
C GLY A 39 0.83 14.90 -7.88
N PHE A 40 -0.26 14.70 -8.63
CA PHE A 40 -0.73 15.65 -9.64
C PHE A 40 -1.92 16.51 -9.21
N ALA A 41 -2.44 16.33 -7.99
CA ALA A 41 -3.60 17.06 -7.49
C ALA A 41 -3.38 18.60 -7.52
N PRO A 42 -4.19 19.37 -8.28
CA PRO A 42 -4.02 20.82 -8.39
C PRO A 42 -4.67 21.62 -7.25
N ASN A 43 -5.68 21.05 -6.58
CA ASN A 43 -6.48 21.74 -5.56
C ASN A 43 -6.61 20.92 -4.26
N PHE A 44 -6.77 21.60 -3.12
CA PHE A 44 -7.00 20.96 -1.81
C PHE A 44 -8.15 19.93 -1.86
N TYR A 45 -9.27 20.29 -2.49
CA TYR A 45 -10.42 19.39 -2.67
C TYR A 45 -10.08 18.13 -3.48
N SER A 46 -9.25 18.24 -4.51
CA SER A 46 -8.81 17.07 -5.30
C SER A 46 -7.90 16.15 -4.47
N ALA A 47 -7.00 16.72 -3.66
CA ALA A 47 -6.18 15.94 -2.74
C ALA A 47 -7.03 15.23 -1.67
N CYS A 48 -8.06 15.91 -1.16
CA CYS A 48 -9.04 15.37 -0.24
C CYS A 48 -9.80 14.15 -0.80
N VAL A 49 -10.26 14.23 -2.04
CA VAL A 49 -10.96 13.12 -2.71
C VAL A 49 -10.02 11.94 -2.95
N VAL A 50 -8.78 12.19 -3.39
CA VAL A 50 -7.79 11.13 -3.65
C VAL A 50 -7.25 10.49 -2.35
N ALA A 51 -7.28 11.22 -1.24
CA ALA A 51 -6.89 10.69 0.07
C ALA A 51 -7.80 9.56 0.57
N LEU A 52 -9.06 9.51 0.13
CA LEU A 52 -9.99 8.44 0.49
C LEU A 52 -9.60 7.07 -0.09
N PRO A 53 -9.44 6.89 -1.42
CA PRO A 53 -9.00 5.63 -2.00
C PRO A 53 -7.57 5.27 -1.58
N LEU A 54 -6.71 6.26 -1.31
CA LEU A 54 -5.36 6.03 -0.80
C LEU A 54 -5.39 5.39 0.60
N GLY A 55 -6.18 5.95 1.53
CA GLY A 55 -6.37 5.37 2.87
C GLY A 55 -7.02 3.98 2.82
N PHE A 56 -8.05 3.83 1.98
CA PHE A 56 -8.75 2.55 1.78
C PHE A 56 -7.82 1.47 1.23
N GLY A 57 -7.11 1.75 0.14
CA GLY A 57 -6.19 0.80 -0.49
C GLY A 57 -5.01 0.48 0.41
N GLY A 58 -4.47 1.47 1.13
CA GLY A 58 -3.35 1.30 2.05
C GLY A 58 -3.67 0.36 3.22
N THR A 59 -4.77 0.60 3.95
CA THR A 59 -5.13 -0.28 5.07
C THR A 59 -5.58 -1.66 4.62
N ALA A 60 -6.33 -1.74 3.52
CA ALA A 60 -6.76 -3.01 2.96
C ALA A 60 -5.58 -3.85 2.47
N LEU A 61 -4.55 -3.21 1.88
CA LEU A 61 -3.31 -3.87 1.47
C LEU A 61 -2.56 -4.45 2.67
N VAL A 62 -2.35 -3.66 3.73
CA VAL A 62 -1.64 -4.12 4.94
C VAL A 62 -2.41 -5.24 5.64
N ALA A 63 -3.73 -5.11 5.79
CA ALA A 63 -4.58 -6.15 6.38
C ALA A 63 -4.60 -7.44 5.54
N SER A 64 -4.56 -7.30 4.21
CA SER A 64 -4.46 -8.44 3.30
C SER A 64 -3.11 -9.13 3.40
N MET A 65 -2.02 -8.36 3.49
CA MET A 65 -0.66 -8.87 3.65
C MET A 65 -0.50 -9.71 4.92
N THR A 66 -0.95 -9.16 6.06
CA THR A 66 -0.92 -9.91 7.33
C THR A 66 -1.82 -11.16 7.27
N GLY A 67 -3.04 -11.04 6.72
CA GLY A 67 -3.97 -12.16 6.61
C GLY A 67 -3.45 -13.32 5.73
N ILE A 68 -2.85 -13.01 4.58
CA ILE A 68 -2.26 -14.03 3.69
C ILE A 68 -1.06 -14.69 4.36
N SER A 69 -0.14 -13.90 4.93
CA SER A 69 1.05 -14.42 5.62
C SER A 69 0.67 -15.33 6.79
N GLN A 70 -0.31 -14.95 7.60
CA GLN A 70 -0.78 -15.74 8.74
C GLN A 70 -1.47 -17.05 8.34
N SER A 71 -2.12 -17.07 7.16
CA SER A 71 -2.82 -18.26 6.65
C SER A 71 -1.86 -19.31 6.09
N LYS A 72 -0.64 -18.92 5.69
CA LYS A 72 0.38 -19.81 5.10
C LYS A 72 1.38 -20.38 6.10
N VAL A 73 1.38 -19.92 7.36
CA VAL A 73 2.36 -20.34 8.37
C VAL A 73 1.71 -21.10 9.53
N GLY A 74 2.45 -22.06 10.09
CA GLY A 74 2.07 -22.79 11.30
C GLY A 74 1.98 -21.89 12.55
N PRO A 75 1.19 -22.28 13.58
CA PRO A 75 0.98 -21.49 14.80
C PRO A 75 2.28 -21.06 15.49
N GLU A 76 3.28 -21.93 15.51
CA GLU A 76 4.59 -21.74 16.13
C GLU A 76 5.46 -20.68 15.43
N MET A 77 5.21 -20.42 14.14
CA MET A 77 5.97 -19.46 13.33
C MET A 77 5.26 -18.11 13.15
N ARG A 78 4.01 -17.95 13.62
CA ARG A 78 3.21 -16.73 13.40
C ARG A 78 3.87 -15.47 13.96
N SER A 79 4.39 -15.52 15.17
CA SER A 79 5.07 -14.37 15.78
C SER A 79 6.36 -14.00 15.03
N ARG A 80 7.11 -15.01 14.57
CA ARG A 80 8.35 -14.84 13.81
C ARG A 80 8.08 -14.22 12.45
N ILE A 81 7.09 -14.70 11.71
CA ILE A 81 6.78 -14.14 10.38
C ILE A 81 6.26 -12.70 10.49
N MET A 82 5.48 -12.38 11.52
CA MET A 82 5.00 -11.01 11.76
C MET A 82 6.15 -10.10 12.18
N ALA A 83 7.12 -10.57 12.97
CA ALA A 83 8.32 -9.82 13.30
C ALA A 83 9.15 -9.51 12.05
N LEU A 84 9.42 -10.52 11.22
CA LEU A 84 10.13 -10.33 9.94
C LEU A 84 9.37 -9.37 9.01
N GLN A 85 8.05 -9.49 8.96
CA GLN A 85 7.20 -8.60 8.16
C GLN A 85 7.29 -7.16 8.66
N SER A 86 7.24 -6.92 9.98
CA SER A 86 7.40 -5.59 10.56
C SER A 86 8.78 -5.00 10.28
N VAL A 87 9.85 -5.81 10.41
CA VAL A 87 11.22 -5.39 10.09
C VAL A 87 11.35 -5.03 8.61
N ALA A 88 10.82 -5.85 7.70
CA ALA A 88 10.85 -5.56 6.27
C ALA A 88 10.03 -4.32 5.91
N PHE A 89 8.84 -4.17 6.51
CA PHE A 89 7.94 -3.05 6.24
C PHE A 89 8.51 -1.73 6.77
N LEU A 90 8.88 -1.68 8.06
CA LEU A 90 9.43 -0.47 8.67
C LEU A 90 10.83 -0.17 8.16
N GLY A 91 11.66 -1.20 7.93
CA GLY A 91 13.02 -1.09 7.42
C GLY A 91 13.10 -0.57 5.97
N SER A 92 12.01 -0.63 5.21
CA SER A 92 11.94 0.00 3.88
C SER A 92 11.84 1.53 3.95
N THR A 93 11.27 2.09 5.03
CA THR A 93 11.09 3.53 5.24
C THR A 93 12.39 4.33 5.30
N PRO A 94 13.43 3.95 6.08
CA PRO A 94 14.69 4.69 6.11
C PRO A 94 15.47 4.62 4.80
N ILE A 95 15.14 3.70 3.90
CA ILE A 95 15.70 3.62 2.56
C ILE A 95 14.87 4.49 1.61
N GLY A 96 13.55 4.34 1.65
CA GLY A 96 12.61 5.10 0.82
C GLY A 96 12.63 6.60 1.11
N GLY A 97 12.79 7.01 2.36
CA GLY A 97 12.82 8.42 2.79
C GLY A 97 13.91 9.24 2.08
N PRO A 98 15.19 8.88 2.19
CA PRO A 98 16.27 9.56 1.47
C PRO A 98 16.06 9.58 -0.05
N ILE A 99 15.57 8.48 -0.64
CA ILE A 99 15.25 8.41 -2.07
C ILE A 99 14.12 9.37 -2.43
N THR A 100 13.02 9.41 -1.66
CA THR A 100 11.92 10.37 -1.85
C THR A 100 12.41 11.81 -1.75
N GLY A 101 13.30 12.10 -0.80
CA GLY A 101 13.86 13.44 -0.56
C GLY A 101 14.73 13.90 -1.72
N TRP A 102 15.67 13.05 -2.15
CA TRP A 102 16.54 13.34 -3.30
C TRP A 102 15.74 13.60 -4.59
N ILE A 103 14.67 12.83 -4.84
CA ILE A 103 13.75 13.06 -5.95
C ILE A 103 13.00 14.40 -5.80
N GLY A 104 12.64 14.76 -4.58
CA GLY A 104 11.95 16.01 -4.27
C GLY A 104 12.82 17.23 -4.55
N ASP A 105 14.09 17.14 -4.16
CA ASP A 105 15.07 18.22 -4.30
C ASP A 105 15.54 18.41 -5.75
N HIS A 106 15.72 17.32 -6.52
CA HIS A 106 16.29 17.39 -7.87
C HIS A 106 15.27 17.33 -9.02
N ILE A 107 14.10 16.71 -8.85
CA ILE A 107 13.15 16.47 -9.95
C ILE A 107 11.87 17.29 -9.74
N SER A 108 11.17 17.05 -8.63
CA SER A 108 10.09 17.90 -8.08
C SER A 108 9.30 17.14 -7.01
N ILE A 109 8.66 17.91 -6.12
CA ILE A 109 7.78 17.41 -5.07
C ILE A 109 6.65 16.48 -5.58
N ARG A 110 6.16 16.70 -6.80
CA ARG A 110 5.05 15.92 -7.40
C ARG A 110 5.49 14.50 -7.71
N TRP A 111 6.71 14.36 -8.21
CA TRP A 111 7.29 13.06 -8.54
C TRP A 111 7.66 12.26 -7.29
N SER A 112 8.02 12.91 -6.17
CA SER A 112 8.31 12.24 -4.89
C SER A 112 7.17 11.35 -4.36
N ILE A 113 5.93 11.63 -4.74
CA ILE A 113 4.76 10.80 -4.39
C ILE A 113 4.36 9.91 -5.56
N ALA A 114 4.39 10.43 -6.79
CA ALA A 114 3.95 9.70 -7.97
C ALA A 114 4.82 8.45 -8.26
N TYR A 115 6.14 8.50 -8.02
CA TYR A 115 7.02 7.37 -8.31
C TYR A 115 6.66 6.13 -7.47
N GLY A 116 6.23 6.31 -6.22
CA GLY A 116 5.79 5.21 -5.36
C GLY A 116 4.57 4.49 -5.94
N GLY A 117 3.65 5.25 -6.56
CA GLY A 117 2.51 4.69 -7.28
C GLY A 117 2.91 3.93 -8.54
N VAL A 118 3.88 4.44 -9.30
CA VAL A 118 4.42 3.75 -10.49
C VAL A 118 5.09 2.43 -10.10
N LEU A 119 5.91 2.43 -9.03
CA LEU A 119 6.53 1.21 -8.50
C LEU A 119 5.48 0.19 -8.05
N ALA A 120 4.44 0.63 -7.33
CA ALA A 120 3.35 -0.24 -6.91
C ALA A 120 2.63 -0.91 -8.10
N LEU A 121 2.35 -0.15 -9.16
CA LEU A 121 1.75 -0.69 -10.38
C LEU A 121 2.69 -1.66 -11.12
N GLY A 122 4.00 -1.40 -11.10
CA GLY A 122 5.02 -2.28 -11.69
C GLY A 122 5.11 -3.66 -11.03
N VAL A 123 4.66 -3.81 -9.77
CA VAL A 123 4.63 -5.10 -9.05
C VAL A 123 3.41 -5.95 -9.42
N LEU A 124 2.33 -5.36 -9.93
CA LEU A 124 1.12 -6.09 -10.35
C LEU A 124 1.37 -7.27 -11.33
N PRO A 125 2.19 -7.14 -12.38
CA PRO A 125 2.48 -8.26 -13.27
C PRO A 125 3.22 -9.42 -12.57
N PHE A 126 4.04 -9.16 -11.57
CA PHE A 126 4.70 -10.21 -10.79
C PHE A 126 3.69 -11.02 -9.95
N LEU A 127 2.67 -10.35 -9.40
CA LEU A 127 1.61 -11.02 -8.64
C LEU A 127 0.72 -11.90 -9.52
N LYS A 128 0.52 -11.53 -10.79
CA LYS A 128 -0.20 -12.38 -11.76
C LYS A 128 0.57 -13.65 -12.11
N LYS A 129 1.90 -13.64 -12.06
CA LYS A 129 2.77 -14.81 -12.29
C LYS A 129 2.88 -15.73 -11.07
N ALA A 130 2.58 -15.25 -9.87
CA ALA A 130 2.67 -16.01 -8.62
C ALA A 130 1.38 -16.80 -8.28
N LYS A 131 0.47 -16.92 -9.24
CA LYS A 131 -0.81 -17.62 -9.14
C LYS A 131 -0.71 -18.96 -9.87
#